data_AF-A0A967VLS7-F1
#
_entry.id   AF-A0A967VLS7-F1
#
_cell.length_a   1.000
_cell.length_b   1.000
_cell.length_c   1.000
_cell.angle_alpha   90.00
_cell.angle_beta   90.00
_cell.angle_gamma   90.00
#
_symmetry.space_group_name_H-M   'P 1'
#
loop_
_entity.id
_entity.type
_entity.pdbx_description
1 polymer ?
#
loop_
_entity_poly.entity_id
_entity_poly.type
_entity_poly.pdbx_seq_one_letter_code
_entity_poly.pdbx_strand_id
1 'polypeptide(L)'
;AGATELPLLGQVAAGEPIEAVVAPESISVPNDLIPPRGNSYALKVRGESMIDEHIADGDYVVVHSRETAENGQMVIALVKGESATV
;
A
#
# COMPACT_ATOMS: atom_id res chain seq x y z
N ALA A 1 -14.82 -7.53 -17.41
CA ALA A 1 -13.90 -6.90 -16.44
C ALA A 1 -14.08 -7.62 -15.11
N GLY A 2 -13.03 -8.28 -14.61
CA GLY A 2 -13.06 -8.93 -13.29
C GLY A 2 -12.53 -7.96 -12.23
N ALA A 3 -13.03 -8.09 -11.01
CA ALA A 3 -12.44 -7.46 -9.83
C ALA A 3 -11.87 -8.56 -8.94
N THR A 4 -10.72 -8.29 -8.32
CA THR A 4 -10.12 -9.14 -7.31
C THR A 4 -10.24 -8.44 -5.97
N GLU A 5 -10.62 -9.19 -4.94
CA GLU A 5 -10.59 -8.70 -3.58
C GLU A 5 -9.14 -8.74 -3.07
N LEU A 6 -8.62 -7.57 -2.73
CA LEU A 6 -7.32 -7.43 -2.07
C LEU A 6 -7.54 -7.20 -0.57
N PRO A 7 -6.74 -7.86 0.29
CA PRO A 7 -6.81 -7.62 1.73
C PRO A 7 -6.30 -6.22 2.05
N LEU A 8 -6.99 -5.53 2.96
CA LEU A 8 -6.55 -4.26 3.53
C LEU A 8 -5.66 -4.55 4.74
N LEU A 9 -4.34 -4.39 4.59
CA LEU A 9 -3.36 -4.81 5.62
C LEU A 9 -3.08 -3.75 6.69
N GLY A 10 -3.80 -2.64 6.70
CA GLY A 10 -3.71 -1.62 7.75
C GLY A 10 -3.57 -0.21 7.20
N GLN A 11 -2.94 0.64 8.00
CA GLN A 11 -2.78 2.07 7.72
C GLN A 11 -1.31 2.44 7.60
N VAL A 12 -0.98 3.29 6.61
CA VAL A 12 0.36 3.89 6.46
C VAL A 12 0.32 5.27 7.09
N ALA A 13 1.05 5.47 8.19
CA ALA A 13 1.17 6.77 8.83
C ALA A 13 2.39 7.55 8.30
N ALA A 14 2.20 8.83 8.04
CA ALA A 14 3.27 9.78 7.71
C ALA A 14 4.39 9.82 8.77
N GLY A 15 5.58 9.32 8.45
CA GLY A 15 6.77 9.45 9.31
C GLY A 15 6.83 8.52 10.53
N GLU A 16 5.83 7.64 10.71
CA GLU A 16 5.79 6.63 11.75
C GLU A 16 5.75 5.21 11.13
N PRO A 17 6.25 4.19 11.86
CA PRO A 17 6.18 2.79 11.43
C PRO A 17 4.76 2.38 11.00
N ILE A 18 4.64 1.53 9.96
CA ILE A 18 3.36 0.89 9.63
C ILE A 18 2.98 -0.03 10.79
N GLU A 19 1.89 0.29 11.48
CA GLU A 19 1.21 -0.69 12.32
C GLU A 19 0.38 -1.59 11.39
N ALA A 20 0.89 -2.80 11.14
CA ALA A 20 0.19 -3.83 10.39
C ALA A 20 -0.99 -4.38 11.21
N VAL A 21 -2.04 -3.57 11.34
CA VAL A 21 -3.32 -4.01 11.87
C VAL A 21 -4.03 -4.75 10.74
N VAL A 22 -3.93 -6.08 10.76
CA VAL A 22 -4.67 -6.96 9.86
C VAL A 22 -6.16 -6.83 10.19
N ALA A 23 -6.82 -5.86 9.59
CA ALA A 23 -8.27 -5.76 9.62
C ALA A 23 -8.84 -6.83 8.66
N PRO A 24 -10.00 -7.43 8.95
CA PRO A 24 -10.67 -8.38 8.05
C PRO A 24 -11.32 -7.70 6.83
N GLU A 25 -10.91 -6.48 6.49
CA GLU A 25 -11.50 -5.70 5.40
C GLU A 25 -10.80 -6.04 4.07
N SER A 26 -11.59 -6.15 3.00
CA SER A 26 -11.12 -6.33 1.63
C SER A 26 -11.63 -5.18 0.76
N ILE A 27 -10.85 -4.81 -0.26
CA ILE A 27 -11.26 -3.86 -1.29
C ILE A 27 -11.30 -4.55 -2.64
N SER A 28 -12.38 -4.31 -3.39
CA SER A 28 -12.53 -4.83 -4.75
C SER A 28 -11.79 -3.92 -5.71
N VAL A 29 -10.74 -4.44 -6.34
CA VAL A 29 -9.89 -3.69 -7.27
C VAL A 29 -10.00 -4.33 -8.66
N PRO A 30 -10.19 -3.52 -9.73
CA PRO A 30 -10.16 -4.02 -11.10
C PRO A 30 -8.87 -4.78 -11.40
N ASN A 31 -8.99 -5.94 -12.05
CA ASN A 31 -7.84 -6.78 -12.37
C ASN A 31 -6.80 -6.07 -13.25
N ASP A 32 -7.20 -5.05 -14.02
CA ASP A 32 -6.29 -4.28 -14.88
C ASP A 32 -5.31 -3.41 -14.08
N LEU A 33 -5.61 -3.12 -12.81
CA LEU A 33 -4.74 -2.39 -11.89
C LEU A 33 -3.82 -3.31 -11.07
N ILE A 34 -4.06 -4.62 -11.12
CA ILE A 34 -3.32 -5.61 -10.34
C ILE A 34 -2.35 -6.33 -11.28
N PRO A 35 -1.07 -6.42 -10.93
CA PRO A 35 -0.12 -7.21 -11.71
C PRO A 35 -0.59 -8.67 -11.81
N PRO A 36 -0.44 -9.32 -12.98
CA PRO A 36 -0.94 -10.69 -13.20
C PRO A 36 -0.20 -11.76 -12.38
N ARG A 37 0.91 -11.41 -11.72
CA ARG A 37 1.69 -12.28 -10.85
C ARG A 37 2.21 -11.51 -9.65
N GLY A 38 2.26 -12.18 -8.50
CA GLY A 38 2.77 -11.67 -7.23
C GLY A 38 1.64 -11.26 -6.27
N ASN A 39 2.01 -11.02 -5.03
CA ASN A 39 1.05 -10.67 -3.99
C ASN A 39 0.83 -9.16 -4.00
N SER A 40 -0.43 -8.74 -4.04
CA SER A 40 -0.82 -7.34 -3.90
C SER A 40 -1.76 -7.21 -2.71
N TYR A 41 -1.72 -6.06 -2.05
CA TYR A 41 -2.57 -5.75 -0.92
C TYR A 41 -2.89 -4.26 -0.93
N ALA A 42 -3.96 -3.87 -0.24
CA ALA A 42 -4.32 -2.48 -0.09
C ALA A 42 -3.83 -1.96 1.26
N LEU A 43 -3.49 -0.68 1.30
CA LEU A 43 -3.25 0.07 2.54
C LEU A 43 -4.08 1.35 2.50
N LYS A 44 -4.56 1.77 3.68
CA LYS A 44 -5.22 3.07 3.84
C LYS A 44 -4.17 4.09 4.28
N VAL A 45 -4.10 5.22 3.60
CA VAL A 45 -3.18 6.30 3.95
C VAL A 45 -3.72 7.05 5.15
N ARG A 46 -2.84 7.35 6.11
CA ARG A 46 -3.12 8.17 7.27
C ARG A 46 -2.11 9.31 7.36
N GLY A 47 -2.60 10.54 7.28
CA GLY A 47 -1.80 11.76 7.27
C GLY A 47 -1.53 12.30 5.87
N GLU A 48 -0.72 13.36 5.80
CA GLU A 48 -0.52 14.18 4.61
C GLU A 48 0.92 14.11 4.05
N SER A 49 1.73 13.11 4.42
CA SER A 49 3.13 13.02 3.96
C SER A 49 3.28 12.87 2.44
N MET A 50 2.28 12.30 1.78
CA MET A 50 2.27 12.10 0.32
C MET A 50 1.34 13.11 -0.39
N ILE A 51 0.98 14.21 0.28
CA ILE A 51 0.08 15.21 -0.29
C ILE A 51 0.65 15.84 -1.57
N ASP A 52 1.98 15.98 -1.64
CA ASP A 52 2.70 16.48 -2.82
C ASP A 52 2.59 15.51 -4.02
N GLU A 53 2.33 14.23 -3.74
CA GLU A 53 2.07 13.18 -4.74
C GLU A 53 0.56 12.99 -4.98
N HIS A 54 -0.27 13.90 -4.47
CA HIS A 54 -1.73 13.88 -4.54
C HIS A 54 -2.37 12.67 -3.84
N ILE A 55 -1.70 12.14 -2.81
CA ILE A 55 -2.22 11.08 -1.96
C ILE A 55 -2.55 11.69 -0.59
N ALA A 56 -3.84 11.75 -0.28
CA ALA A 56 -4.38 12.39 0.90
C ALA A 56 -4.73 11.38 2.01
N ASP A 57 -4.94 11.90 3.22
CA ASP A 57 -5.47 11.11 4.33
C ASP A 57 -6.81 10.46 3.94
N GLY A 58 -6.91 9.15 4.16
CA GLY A 58 -8.09 8.37 3.82
C GLY A 58 -8.06 7.72 2.44
N ASP A 59 -7.07 8.02 1.60
CA ASP A 59 -6.88 7.36 0.31
C ASP A 59 -6.47 5.89 0.47
N TYR A 60 -6.77 5.10 -0.56
CA TYR A 60 -6.41 3.69 -0.62
C TYR A 60 -5.34 3.48 -1.69
N VAL A 61 -4.20 2.94 -1.28
CA VAL A 61 -3.10 2.59 -2.19
C VAL A 61 -3.03 1.09 -2.36
N VAL A 62 -2.86 0.64 -3.61
CA VAL A 62 -2.63 -0.76 -3.94
C VAL A 62 -1.13 -0.98 -4.04
N VAL A 63 -0.61 -1.78 -3.13
CA VAL A 63 0.81 -2.08 -3.02
C VAL A 63 1.06 -3.45 -3.60
N HIS A 64 2.03 -3.52 -4.49
CA HIS A 64 2.50 -4.77 -5.05
C HIS A 64 3.80 -5.18 -4.37
N SER A 65 3.78 -6.31 -3.65
CA SER A 65 4.93 -6.79 -2.88
C SER A 65 6.05 -7.24 -3.82
N ARG A 66 7.21 -6.59 -3.70
CA ARG A 66 8.44 -6.96 -4.42
C ARG A 66 9.64 -6.84 -3.49
N GLU A 67 10.64 -7.70 -3.71
CA GLU A 67 11.91 -7.65 -2.96
C GLU A 67 12.86 -6.57 -3.51
N THR A 68 12.67 -6.16 -4.75
CA THR A 68 13.53 -5.19 -5.43
C THR A 68 12.71 -3.99 -5.93
N ALA A 69 13.30 -2.81 -5.79
CA ALA A 69 12.80 -1.54 -6.30
C ALA A 69 13.80 -0.99 -7.31
N GLU A 70 13.31 -0.36 -8.38
CA GLU A 70 14.15 0.37 -9.32
C GLU A 70 14.16 1.87 -8.99
N ASN A 71 15.29 2.54 -9.24
CA ASN A 71 15.38 3.99 -9.02
C ASN A 71 14.33 4.74 -9.84
N GLY A 72 13.60 5.64 -9.17
CA GLY A 72 12.49 6.39 -9.77
C GLY A 72 11.12 5.73 -9.63
N GLN A 73 11.05 4.53 -9.03
CA GLN A 73 9.79 3.95 -8.58
C GLN A 73 9.46 4.44 -7.18
N MET A 74 8.19 4.80 -6.97
CA MET A 74 7.63 5.03 -5.66
C MET A 74 7.43 3.67 -4.98
N VAL A 75 7.99 3.50 -3.79
CA VAL A 75 7.96 2.23 -3.07
C VAL A 75 7.65 2.44 -1.60
N ILE A 76 6.97 1.48 -1.01
CA ILE A 76 6.79 1.39 0.43
C ILE A 76 7.81 0.37 0.93
N ALA A 77 8.83 0.83 1.64
CA ALA A 77 9.93 -0.01 2.11
C ALA A 77 9.81 -0.28 3.60
N LEU A 78 9.82 -1.56 4.01
CA LEU A 78 9.91 -1.93 5.41
C LEU A 78 11.34 -1.75 5.94
N VAL A 79 11.57 -0.70 6.72
CA VAL A 79 12.82 -0.44 7.43
C VAL A 79 12.82 -1.18 8.77
N LYS A 80 13.81 -2.07 8.98
CA LYS A 80 14.05 -2.83 10.24
C LYS A 80 12.96 -3.84 10.65
N GLY A 81 12.10 -4.29 9.74
CA GLY A 81 11.12 -5.37 10.03
C GLY A 81 9.93 -4.95 10.89
N GLU A 82 9.89 -3.70 11.34
CA GLU A 82 8.76 -3.09 12.08
C GLU A 82 8.33 -1.75 11.49
N SER A 83 9.23 -1.03 10.81
CA SER A 83 8.94 0.29 10.27
C SER A 83 8.75 0.22 8.77
N ALA A 84 7.94 1.10 8.18
CA ALA A 84 7.92 1.25 6.74
C ALA A 84 7.81 2.71 6.36
N THR A 85 8.62 3.11 5.39
CA THR A 85 8.72 4.48 4.89
C THR A 85 8.46 4.48 3.39
N VAL A 86 7.85 5.55 2.92
CA VAL A 86 7.68 5.83 1.49
C VAL A 86 8.87 6.62 0.97
#